data_AF-A0AAV5CD82-F1
#
_entry.id   AF-A0AAV5CD82-F1
#
_cell.length_a   1.000
_cell.length_b   1.000
_cell.length_c   1.000
_cell.angle_alpha   90.00
_cell.angle_beta   90.00
_cell.angle_gamma   90.00
#
_symmetry.space_group_name_H-M   'P 1'
#
loop_
_entity.id
_entity.type
_entity.pdbx_description
1 polymer ?
#
loop_
_entity_poly.entity_id
_entity_poly.type
_entity_poly.pdbx_seq_one_letter_code
_entity_poly.pdbx_strand_id
1 'polypeptide(L)' 'MRQLLGAAARMHAAPMVHRDIKPENVLVGGFGGELKICDFGCATPAKTPYLGEGSRRRPAGAVAGRA' A
#
# COMPACT_ATOMS: atom_id res chain seq x y z
N MET A 1 -11.64 13.02 0.06
CA MET A 1 -10.35 12.33 -0.12
C MET A 1 -9.82 11.59 1.13
N ARG A 2 -10.08 12.05 2.37
CA ARG A 2 -9.56 11.41 3.60
C ARG A 2 -9.88 9.91 3.74
N GLN A 3 -11.13 9.49 3.54
CA GLN A 3 -11.52 8.09 3.68
C GLN A 3 -10.85 7.17 2.67
N LEU A 4 -10.74 7.61 1.40
CA LEU A 4 -10.05 6.85 0.35
C LEU A 4 -8.58 6.61 0.70
N LEU A 5 -7.88 7.67 1.16
CA LEU A 5 -6.50 7.55 1.60
C LEU A 5 -6.35 6.68 2.85
N GLY A 6 -7.28 6.79 3.80
CA GLY A 6 -7.30 5.94 5.00
C GLY A 6 -7.52 4.46 4.69
N ALA A 7 -8.45 4.16 3.77
CA ALA A 7 -8.70 2.79 3.30
C ALA A 7 -7.47 2.23 2.57
N ALA A 8 -6.84 3.02 1.70
CA ALA A 8 -5.60 2.62 1.02
C ALA A 8 -4.44 2.39 2.01
N ALA A 9 -4.28 3.27 3.01
CA ALA A 9 -3.26 3.08 4.04
C ALA A 9 -3.49 1.79 4.85
N ARG A 10 -4.75 1.46 5.17
CA ARG A 10 -5.08 0.23 5.89
C ARG A 10 -4.83 -1.02 5.05
N MET A 11 -5.11 -0.97 3.75
CA MET A 11 -4.74 -2.02 2.80
C MET A 11 -3.22 -2.19 2.71
N HIS A 12 -2.45 -1.10 2.67
CA HIS A 12 -0.99 -1.14 2.59
C HIS A 12 -0.33 -1.68 3.87
N ALA A 13 -1.00 -1.60 5.02
CA ALA A 13 -0.53 -2.23 6.26
C ALA A 13 -0.53 -3.78 6.17
N ALA A 14 -1.28 -4.37 5.24
CA ALA A 14 -1.30 -5.80 4.92
C ALA A 14 -0.42 -6.15 3.70
N PRO A 15 0.77 -5.51 3.58
CA PRO A 15 1.60 -5.40 2.37
C PRO A 15 0.94 -5.68 1.01
N MET A 16 -0.21 -5.06 0.70
CA MET A 16 -0.93 -5.27 -0.55
C MET A 16 -1.11 -3.97 -1.31
N VAL A 17 -1.08 -4.03 -2.65
CA VAL A 17 -1.32 -2.89 -3.55
C VAL A 17 -2.51 -3.23 -4.46
N HIS A 18 -3.53 -2.37 -4.50
CA HIS A 18 -4.75 -2.59 -5.31
C HIS A 18 -4.51 -2.54 -6.82
N ARG A 19 -3.67 -1.59 -7.26
CA ARG A 19 -3.30 -1.28 -8.65
C ARG A 19 -4.42 -0.82 -9.60
N ASP A 20 -5.69 -1.04 -9.26
CA ASP A 20 -6.83 -0.59 -10.07
C ASP A 20 -7.79 0.30 -9.25
N ILE A 21 -7.27 1.41 -8.74
CA ILE A 21 -8.10 2.39 -8.00
C ILE A 21 -8.74 3.34 -9.01
N LYS A 22 -10.05 3.21 -9.16
CA LYS A 22 -10.92 4.00 -10.03
C LYS A 22 -12.31 4.14 -9.39
N PRO A 23 -13.12 5.14 -9.77
CA PRO A 23 -14.43 5.38 -9.12
C PRO A 23 -15.35 4.15 -9.08
N GLU A 24 -15.31 3.30 -10.11
CA GLU A 24 -16.09 2.07 -10.21
C GLU A 24 -15.74 1.04 -9.12
N ASN A 25 -14.50 1.09 -8.62
CA ASN A 25 -13.96 0.22 -7.57
C ASN A 25 -14.02 0.86 -6.18
N VAL A 26 -14.79 1.94 -6.03
CA VAL A 26 -14.98 2.67 -4.77
C VAL A 26 -16.47 2.68 -4.45
N LEU A 27 -16.85 1.84 -3.49
CA LEU A 27 -18.21 1.78 -2.99
C LEU A 27 -18.44 2.94 -2.02
N VAL A 28 -19.52 3.67 -2.23
CA VAL A 28 -20.01 4.70 -1.33
C VAL A 28 -21.39 4.27 -0.84
N GLY A 29 -21.57 4.17 0.47
CA GLY A 29 -22.81 3.65 1.04
C GLY A 29 -23.15 4.17 2.42
N GLY A 30 -24.44 4.13 2.75
CA GLY A 30 -25.01 4.47 4.04
C GLY A 30 -25.28 5.97 4.23
N PHE A 31 -26.10 6.29 5.24
CA PHE A 31 -26.42 7.67 5.63
C PHE A 31 -25.20 8.47 6.13
N GLY A 32 -24.09 7.80 6.45
CA GLY A 32 -22.84 8.40 6.94
C GLY A 32 -21.78 8.70 5.87
N GLY A 33 -22.05 8.38 4.59
CA GLY A 33 -21.06 8.57 3.52
C GLY A 33 -19.81 7.71 3.72
N GLU A 34 -19.98 6.45 4.11
CA GLU A 34 -18.86 5.52 4.24
C GLU A 34 -18.32 5.14 2.86
N LEU A 35 -16.99 4.98 2.79
CA LEU A 35 -16.28 4.59 1.59
C LEU A 35 -15.55 3.27 1.82
N LYS A 36 -15.68 2.35 0.86
CA LYS A 36 -14.95 1.07 0.84
C LYS A 36 -14.31 0.86 -0.53
N ILE A 37 -13.07 0.37 -0.53
CA ILE A 37 -12.38 -0.05 -1.75
C ILE A 37 -12.78 -1.50 -2.06
N CYS A 38 -13.10 -1.81 -3.31
CA CYS A 38 -13.48 -3.15 -3.77
C CYS A 38 -12.78 -3.54 -5.08
N ASP A 39 -12.94 -4.80 -5.49
CA ASP A 39 -12.33 -5.41 -6.68
C ASP A 39 -10.79 -5.52 -6.64
N PHE A 40 -10.33 -6.54 -5.91
CA PHE A 40 -8.91 -6.88 -5.78
C PHE A 40 -8.40 -7.78 -6.92
N GLY A 41 -9.11 -7.90 -8.06
CA GLY A 41 -8.72 -8.78 -9.16
C GLY A 41 -7.34 -8.45 -9.76
N CYS A 42 -6.92 -7.19 -9.65
CA CYS A 42 -5.59 -6.72 -10.06
C CYS A 42 -4.62 -6.54 -8.89
N ALA A 43 -5.01 -6.85 -7.65
CA ALA A 43 -4.17 -6.60 -6.49
C ALA A 43 -2.95 -7.52 -6.46
N THR A 44 -1.83 -7.01 -5.93
CA THR A 44 -0.60 -7.78 -5.77
C THR A 44 0.02 -7.54 -4.40
N PRO A 45 0.77 -8.50 -3.84
CA PRO A 45 1.69 -8.21 -2.75
C PRO A 45 2.60 -7.05 -3.13
N ALA A 46 2.84 -6.14 -2.19
CA ALA A 46 3.81 -5.07 -2.35
C ALA A 46 5.20 -5.70 -2.57
N LYS A 47 5.81 -5.44 -3.74
CA LYS A 47 7.19 -5.86 -4.02
C LYS A 47 8.10 -5.02 -3.16
N THR A 48 8.53 -5.60 -2.03
CA THR A 48 9.25 -4.94 -0.94
C THR A 48 8.45 -3.80 -0.31
N PRO A 49 8.60 -3.53 1.00
CA PRO A 49 8.09 -2.28 1.54
C PRO A 49 8.70 -1.17 0.68
N TYR A 50 7.92 -0.16 0.28
CA TYR A 50 8.47 1.15 -0.01
C TYR A 50 9.10 1.69 1.28
N LEU A 51 10.20 1.07 1.71
CA LEU A 51 11.24 1.72 2.44
C LEU A 51 11.69 2.80 1.48
N GLY A 52 11.10 3.98 1.66
CA GLY A 52 11.64 5.18 1.09
C GLY A 52 13.14 5.14 1.26
N GLU A 53 13.84 5.53 0.22
CA GLU A 53 15.30 5.65 0.13
C GLU A 53 15.88 6.66 1.15
N GLY A 54 15.22 6.89 2.29
CA GLY A 54 15.62 7.81 3.36
C GLY A 54 15.36 7.35 4.81
N SER A 55 14.83 6.15 5.09
CA SER A 55 14.47 5.77 6.48
C SER A 55 15.17 4.53 7.08
N ARG A 56 16.23 4.00 6.45
CA ARG A 56 17.15 3.08 7.16
C ARG A 56 18.58 3.52 6.90
N ARG A 57 19.21 4.07 7.94
CA ARG A 57 20.68 4.11 8.05
C ARG A 57 21.17 2.69 7.77
N ARG A 58 21.84 2.48 6.63
CA ARG A 58 22.73 1.34 6.49
C ARG A 58 23.86 1.56 7.52
N PRO A 59 24.23 0.59 8.37
CA PRO A 59 25.58 0.63 8.91
C PRO A 59 26.52 0.49 7.71
N ALA A 60 27.40 1.47 7.54
CA ALA A 60 28.46 1.40 6.55
C ALA A 60 29.39 0.23 6.95
N GLY A 61 29.64 -0.69 6.02
CA GLY A 61 30.71 -1.68 6.14
C GLY A 61 30.25 -3.11 6.43
N ALA A 62 29.94 -3.85 5.36
CA ALA A 62 30.17 -5.29 5.31
C ALA A 62 30.37 -5.68 3.84
N VAL A 63 31.59 -5.49 3.36
CA VAL A 63 32.04 -6.13 2.11
C VAL A 63 32.22 -7.60 2.46
N ALA A 64 31.30 -8.45 2.00
CA ALA A 64 31.50 -9.90 2.04
C ALA A 64 32.60 -10.24 1.03
N GLY A 65 33.80 -10.46 1.55
CA GLY A 65 34.90 -11.05 0.80
C GLY A 65 34.47 -12.43 0.30
N ARG A 66 34.67 -12.65 -1.01
CA ARG A 66 34.68 -13.98 -1.60
C ARG A 66 35.95 -14.69 -1.11
N ALA A 67 35.77 -15.84 -0.50
CA ALA A 67 36.77 -16.90 -0.45
C ALA A 67 36.24 -18.05 -1.31
#